data_AF-A0A8T5TEC3-F1
#
_entry.id   AF-A0A8T5TEC3-F1
#
_cell.length_a   1.000
_cell.length_b   1.000
_cell.length_c   1.000
_cell.angle_alpha   90.00
_cell.angle_beta   90.00
_cell.angle_gamma   90.00
#
_symmetry.space_group_name_H-M   'P 1'
#
loop_
_entity.id
_entity.type
_entity.pdbx_description
1 polymer ?
#
loop_
_entity_poly.entity_id
_entity_poly.type
_entity_poly.pdbx_seq_one_letter_code
_entity_poly.pdbx_strand_id
1 'polypeptide(L)'
;MSIPYELIKHYPWLPSKKIHYSEIASKDPVEFIKEKIAEYSDGELIDRIFSIFKAAFENLEEIKSYKADELNVYLYTILKILLYINNDVRINNRIANLYSKHTYSKIIRDNNDYNLFAICKDLELNIKYYEELFPFGLIIEKNQKQIIQTQFSIHYIDYLKLASNIRDDYRKLVHNALDKGYVFIEQKDLIRLLQEVVRKEISVEIEKDLFSLD
;
A
#
# COMPACT_ATOMS: atom_id res chain seq x y z
N MET A 1 -6.58 10.58 16.05
CA MET A 1 -5.12 10.47 16.28
C MET A 1 -4.46 10.85 14.97
N SER A 2 -3.64 11.91 14.94
CA SER A 2 -2.95 12.33 13.71
C SER A 2 -1.90 11.28 13.35
N ILE A 3 -1.80 10.90 12.08
CA ILE A 3 -0.72 10.01 11.64
C ILE A 3 0.64 10.72 11.85
N PRO A 4 1.67 10.01 12.32
CA PRO A 4 3.04 10.53 12.31
C PRO A 4 3.46 11.04 10.93
N TYR A 5 3.95 12.27 10.84
CA TYR A 5 4.41 12.88 9.58
C TYR A 5 5.46 12.02 8.86
N GLU A 6 6.37 11.40 9.61
CA GLU A 6 7.40 10.50 9.05
C GLU A 6 6.79 9.28 8.33
N LEU A 7 5.62 8.77 8.76
CA LEU A 7 4.97 7.66 8.06
C LEU A 7 4.54 8.04 6.64
N ILE A 8 4.20 9.30 6.39
CA ILE A 8 3.80 9.77 5.05
C ILE A 8 5.00 9.74 4.10
N LYS A 9 6.20 10.09 4.59
CA LYS A 9 7.44 9.98 3.82
C LYS A 9 7.78 8.51 3.50
N HIS A 10 7.41 7.59 4.39
CA HIS A 10 7.61 6.16 4.16
C HIS A 10 6.55 5.56 3.24
N TYR A 11 5.31 6.06 3.32
CA TYR A 11 4.12 5.53 2.65
C TYR A 11 3.31 6.66 2.01
N PRO A 12 3.78 7.22 0.88
CA PRO A 12 3.18 8.41 0.26
C PRO A 12 1.81 8.14 -0.42
N TRP A 13 1.36 6.89 -0.44
CA TRP A 13 0.04 6.49 -0.89
C TRP A 13 -1.05 6.69 0.18
N LEU A 14 -0.68 7.11 1.40
CA LEU A 14 -1.61 7.37 2.48
C LEU A 14 -2.45 8.64 2.25
N PRO A 15 -3.76 8.62 2.59
CA PRO A 15 -4.66 9.76 2.42
C PRO A 15 -4.16 11.07 3.04
N SER A 16 -3.54 11.02 4.22
CA SER A 16 -2.99 12.20 4.91
C SER A 16 -1.91 12.94 4.12
N LYS A 17 -1.32 12.33 3.08
CA LYS A 17 -0.46 13.08 2.14
C LYS A 17 -1.16 14.33 1.61
N LYS A 18 -2.47 14.26 1.34
CA LYS A 18 -3.25 15.40 0.81
C LYS A 18 -3.30 16.58 1.77
N ILE A 19 -3.19 16.32 3.08
CA ILE A 19 -3.18 17.35 4.11
C ILE A 19 -1.77 17.92 4.25
N HIS A 20 -0.77 17.05 4.37
CA HIS A 20 0.61 17.44 4.67
C HIS A 20 1.39 17.98 3.46
N TYR A 21 0.99 17.61 2.25
CA TYR A 21 1.60 18.03 0.97
C TYR A 21 0.54 18.61 0.03
N SER A 22 -0.38 19.39 0.60
CA SER A 22 -1.51 20.01 -0.13
C SER A 22 -1.06 20.97 -1.23
N GLU A 23 0.11 21.60 -1.06
CA GLU A 23 0.72 22.53 -2.00
C GLU A 23 1.07 21.89 -3.34
N ILE A 24 1.38 20.58 -3.35
CA ILE A 24 1.67 19.85 -4.59
C ILE A 24 0.47 19.89 -5.55
N ALA A 25 -0.75 19.76 -5.03
CA ALA A 25 -1.96 19.73 -5.84
C ALA A 25 -2.29 21.08 -6.50
N SER A 26 -1.70 22.16 -6.02
CA SER A 26 -1.93 23.52 -6.54
C SER A 26 -0.95 23.92 -7.65
N LYS A 27 0.06 23.07 -7.94
CA LYS A 27 1.09 23.36 -8.94
C LYS A 27 0.72 22.74 -10.29
N ASP A 28 1.17 23.40 -11.36
CA ASP A 28 1.18 22.77 -12.69
C ASP A 28 2.05 21.51 -12.66
N PRO A 29 1.60 20.35 -13.18
CA PRO A 29 2.35 19.10 -13.11
C PRO A 29 3.74 19.16 -13.77
N VAL A 30 3.88 19.91 -14.87
CA VAL A 30 5.15 20.03 -15.59
C VAL A 30 6.10 20.93 -14.82
N GLU A 31 5.62 22.06 -14.29
CA GLU A 31 6.42 22.93 -13.42
C GLU A 31 6.86 22.21 -12.15
N PHE A 32 5.96 21.45 -11.51
CA PHE A 32 6.28 20.64 -10.34
C PHE A 32 7.42 19.65 -10.62
N ILE A 33 7.35 18.90 -11.73
CA ILE A 33 8.40 17.95 -12.12
C ILE A 33 9.72 18.69 -12.35
N LYS A 34 9.72 19.79 -13.08
CA LYS A 34 10.93 20.59 -13.36
C LYS A 34 11.56 21.13 -12.08
N GLU A 35 10.76 21.70 -11.20
CA GLU A 35 11.20 22.25 -9.90
C GLU A 35 11.86 21.15 -9.06
N LYS A 36 11.21 19.99 -8.92
CA LYS A 36 11.75 18.90 -8.10
C LYS A 36 12.98 18.23 -8.72
N ILE A 37 13.07 18.12 -10.03
CA ILE A 37 14.30 17.66 -10.68
C ILE A 37 15.45 18.65 -10.45
N ALA A 38 15.17 19.97 -10.48
CA ALA A 38 16.20 20.98 -10.22
C ALA A 38 16.63 21.02 -8.74
N GLU A 39 15.71 20.81 -7.81
CA GLU A 39 16.00 20.74 -6.37
C GLU A 39 16.91 19.55 -6.01
N TYR A 40 16.73 18.41 -6.68
CA TYR A 40 17.55 17.20 -6.54
C TYR A 40 18.53 17.05 -7.72
N SER A 41 19.39 18.05 -7.89
CA SER A 41 20.32 18.15 -9.04
C SER A 41 21.43 17.10 -9.04
N ASP A 42 21.62 16.37 -7.95
CA ASP A 42 22.54 15.23 -7.86
C ASP A 42 22.07 14.01 -8.68
N GLY A 43 20.84 14.06 -9.21
CA GLY A 43 20.25 13.02 -10.04
C GLY A 43 19.52 11.95 -9.25
N GLU A 44 19.50 12.00 -7.92
CA GLU A 44 18.95 10.92 -7.08
C GLU A 44 17.47 10.65 -7.39
N LEU A 45 16.67 11.70 -7.58
CA LEU A 45 15.25 11.57 -7.91
C LEU A 45 15.05 10.83 -9.24
N ILE A 46 15.81 11.21 -10.26
CA ILE A 46 15.75 10.63 -11.60
C ILE A 46 16.18 9.16 -11.54
N ASP A 47 17.29 8.87 -10.85
CA ASP A 47 17.81 7.51 -10.71
C ASP A 47 16.80 6.59 -10.02
N ARG A 48 16.10 7.05 -8.98
CA ARG A 48 15.05 6.26 -8.33
C ARG A 48 13.83 6.05 -9.21
N ILE A 49 13.46 7.02 -10.05
CA ILE A 49 12.37 6.82 -11.04
C ILE A 49 12.78 5.70 -12.00
N PHE A 50 13.95 5.81 -12.62
CA PHE A 50 14.42 4.82 -13.59
C PHE A 50 14.63 3.44 -12.97
N SER A 51 15.12 3.36 -11.74
CA SER A 51 15.30 2.07 -11.05
C SER A 51 13.97 1.34 -10.84
N ILE A 52 12.88 2.08 -10.54
CA ILE A 52 11.53 1.51 -10.39
C ILE A 52 11.02 0.97 -11.72
N PHE A 53 11.15 1.75 -12.80
CA PHE A 53 10.75 1.27 -14.14
C PHE A 53 11.55 0.06 -14.57
N LYS A 54 12.88 0.09 -14.38
CA LYS A 54 13.76 -1.04 -14.67
C LYS A 54 13.35 -2.29 -13.88
N ALA A 55 13.19 -2.16 -12.57
CA ALA A 55 12.78 -3.26 -11.71
C ALA A 55 11.41 -3.84 -12.13
N ALA A 56 10.47 -2.99 -12.53
CA ALA A 56 9.15 -3.42 -12.98
C ALA A 56 9.22 -4.16 -14.33
N PHE A 57 10.10 -3.73 -15.24
CA PHE A 57 10.28 -4.40 -16.54
C PHE A 57 11.05 -5.71 -16.44
N GLU A 58 11.98 -5.81 -15.49
CA GLU A 58 12.70 -7.03 -15.15
C GLU A 58 11.87 -7.99 -14.26
N ASN A 59 10.63 -7.64 -13.91
CA ASN A 59 9.75 -8.39 -13.02
C ASN A 59 10.36 -8.69 -11.64
N LEU A 60 11.15 -7.75 -11.10
CA LEU A 60 11.67 -7.86 -9.74
C LEU A 60 10.54 -7.69 -8.72
N GLU A 61 10.78 -8.16 -7.49
CA GLU A 61 9.82 -8.03 -6.39
C GLU A 61 10.17 -6.91 -5.39
N GLU A 62 11.32 -6.25 -5.57
CA GLU A 62 11.83 -5.23 -4.65
C GLU A 62 12.47 -4.04 -5.38
N ILE A 63 12.32 -2.85 -4.78
CA ILE A 63 12.97 -1.61 -5.21
C ILE A 63 14.25 -1.43 -4.37
N LYS A 64 15.40 -1.79 -4.93
CA LYS A 64 16.69 -1.78 -4.19
C LYS A 64 17.17 -0.38 -3.81
N SER A 65 16.83 0.64 -4.58
CA SER A 65 17.25 2.03 -4.35
C SER A 65 16.34 2.78 -3.36
N TYR A 66 15.41 2.07 -2.70
CA TYR A 66 14.49 2.71 -1.78
C TYR A 66 15.22 3.22 -0.53
N LYS A 67 14.97 4.48 -0.17
CA LYS A 67 15.35 5.06 1.12
C LYS A 67 14.12 5.69 1.75
N ALA A 68 13.99 5.59 3.06
CA ALA A 68 12.81 6.07 3.77
C ALA A 68 12.94 7.58 4.06
N ASP A 69 12.70 8.42 3.05
CA ASP A 69 12.88 9.86 3.11
C ASP A 69 11.76 10.61 2.38
N GLU A 70 11.78 11.94 2.49
CA GLU A 70 10.79 12.83 1.87
C GLU A 70 10.74 12.71 0.35
N LEU A 71 11.84 12.33 -0.29
CA LEU A 71 11.92 12.18 -1.74
C LEU A 71 10.91 11.14 -2.26
N ASN A 72 10.49 10.17 -1.44
CA ASN A 72 9.44 9.22 -1.78
C ASN A 72 8.09 9.89 -2.08
N VAL A 73 7.77 11.02 -1.45
CA VAL A 73 6.50 11.74 -1.65
C VAL A 73 6.47 12.33 -3.07
N TYR A 74 7.57 12.94 -3.48
CA TYR A 74 7.75 13.48 -4.83
C TYR A 74 7.81 12.35 -5.85
N LEU A 75 8.63 11.33 -5.59
CA LEU A 75 8.75 10.13 -6.43
C LEU A 75 7.40 9.48 -6.71
N TYR A 76 6.58 9.24 -5.67
CA TYR A 76 5.26 8.67 -5.81
C TYR A 76 4.34 9.54 -6.67
N THR A 77 4.37 10.86 -6.47
CA THR A 77 3.54 11.79 -7.24
C THR A 77 3.96 11.83 -8.71
N ILE A 78 5.26 11.92 -8.98
CA ILE A 78 5.82 11.92 -10.34
C ILE A 78 5.51 10.58 -11.03
N LEU A 79 5.66 9.44 -10.34
CA LEU A 79 5.27 8.14 -10.87
C LEU A 79 3.81 8.12 -11.31
N LYS A 80 2.88 8.62 -10.49
CA LYS A 80 1.45 8.67 -10.87
C LYS A 80 1.22 9.55 -12.10
N ILE A 81 1.90 10.69 -12.21
CA ILE A 81 1.83 11.55 -13.41
C ILE A 81 2.34 10.80 -14.64
N LEU A 82 3.50 10.13 -14.55
CA LEU A 82 4.07 9.37 -15.66
C LEU A 82 3.19 8.19 -16.09
N LEU A 83 2.62 7.46 -15.14
CA LEU A 83 1.70 6.35 -15.42
C LEU A 83 0.40 6.84 -16.09
N TYR A 84 -0.11 7.99 -15.65
CA TYR A 84 -1.27 8.64 -16.27
C TYR A 84 -0.98 9.05 -17.71
N ILE A 85 0.14 9.74 -17.96
CA ILE A 85 0.53 10.20 -19.30
C ILE A 85 0.80 9.02 -20.24
N ASN A 86 1.49 7.99 -19.75
CA ASN A 86 1.86 6.83 -20.56
C ASN A 86 0.64 5.96 -20.94
N ASN A 87 -0.40 5.95 -20.10
CA ASN A 87 -1.70 5.31 -20.39
C ASN A 87 -1.63 3.85 -20.87
N ASP A 88 -0.61 3.10 -20.45
CA ASP A 88 -0.43 1.68 -20.80
C ASP A 88 -0.80 0.79 -19.61
N VAL A 89 -1.86 0.00 -19.77
CA VAL A 89 -2.38 -0.93 -18.76
C VAL A 89 -1.31 -1.91 -18.27
N ARG A 90 -0.44 -2.41 -19.15
CA ARG A 90 0.60 -3.40 -18.81
C ARG A 90 1.69 -2.75 -17.97
N ILE A 91 2.12 -1.55 -18.33
CA ILE A 91 3.12 -0.77 -17.58
C ILE A 91 2.55 -0.40 -16.21
N ASN A 92 1.32 0.12 -16.15
CA ASN A 92 0.62 0.46 -14.91
C ASN A 92 0.53 -0.73 -13.97
N ASN A 93 0.13 -1.90 -14.48
CA ASN A 93 0.04 -3.13 -13.69
C ASN A 93 1.41 -3.60 -13.18
N ARG A 94 2.47 -3.55 -14.00
CA ARG A 94 3.82 -3.95 -13.56
C ARG A 94 4.32 -3.06 -12.44
N ILE A 95 4.15 -1.75 -12.56
CA ILE A 95 4.61 -0.77 -11.55
C ILE A 95 3.77 -0.90 -10.27
N ALA A 96 2.45 -1.01 -10.37
CA ALA A 96 1.58 -1.21 -9.21
C ALA A 96 1.88 -2.53 -8.47
N ASN A 97 2.18 -3.61 -9.20
CA ASN A 97 2.57 -4.88 -8.61
C ASN A 97 3.92 -4.80 -7.90
N LEU A 98 4.95 -4.22 -8.54
CA LEU A 98 6.26 -4.02 -7.91
C LEU A 98 6.13 -3.18 -6.64
N TYR A 99 5.46 -2.03 -6.72
CA TYR A 99 5.37 -1.10 -5.61
C TYR A 99 4.57 -1.66 -4.44
N SER A 100 3.47 -2.39 -4.71
CA SER A 100 2.69 -3.05 -3.68
C SER A 100 3.47 -4.19 -3.01
N LYS A 101 4.19 -5.03 -3.76
CA LYS A 101 5.09 -6.06 -3.19
C LYS A 101 6.20 -5.45 -2.34
N HIS A 102 6.85 -4.40 -2.83
CA HIS A 102 7.87 -3.70 -2.06
C HIS A 102 7.30 -3.12 -0.75
N THR A 103 6.11 -2.51 -0.81
CA THR A 103 5.44 -1.96 0.37
C THR A 103 5.07 -3.05 1.38
N TYR A 104 4.54 -4.18 0.92
CA TYR A 104 4.26 -5.35 1.76
C TYR A 104 5.53 -5.82 2.49
N SER A 105 6.62 -6.03 1.75
CA SER A 105 7.90 -6.45 2.33
C SER A 105 8.45 -5.42 3.32
N LYS A 106 8.29 -4.12 3.03
CA LYS A 106 8.71 -3.05 3.94
C LYS A 106 7.92 -3.07 5.24
N ILE A 107 6.58 -3.09 5.20
CA ILE A 107 5.76 -3.07 6.41
C ILE A 107 6.04 -4.30 7.28
N ILE A 108 6.24 -5.47 6.66
CA ILE A 108 6.65 -6.69 7.38
C ILE A 108 8.02 -6.52 8.04
N ARG A 109 9.02 -5.99 7.33
CA ARG A 109 10.37 -5.77 7.87
C ARG A 109 10.37 -4.76 9.01
N ASP A 110 9.58 -3.69 8.91
CA ASP A 110 9.47 -2.66 9.94
C ASP A 110 8.85 -3.23 11.23
N ASN A 111 8.03 -4.29 11.12
CA ASN A 111 7.43 -5.06 12.22
C ASN A 111 6.98 -4.21 13.42
N ASN A 112 6.22 -3.14 13.13
CA ASN A 112 5.81 -2.15 14.11
C ASN A 112 4.28 -2.02 14.11
N ASP A 113 3.65 -2.58 15.14
CA ASP A 113 2.20 -2.61 15.27
C ASP A 113 1.56 -1.24 15.41
N TYR A 114 2.24 -0.31 16.09
CA TYR A 114 1.77 1.07 16.20
C TYR A 114 1.69 1.74 14.83
N ASN A 115 2.73 1.59 14.01
CA ASN A 115 2.75 2.12 12.65
C ASN A 115 1.68 1.45 11.78
N LEU A 116 1.52 0.13 11.86
CA LEU A 116 0.48 -0.60 11.13
C LEU A 116 -0.92 -0.11 11.53
N PHE A 117 -1.18 0.05 12.82
CA PHE A 117 -2.44 0.58 13.33
C PHE A 117 -2.69 2.01 12.84
N ALA A 118 -1.66 2.88 12.88
CA ALA A 118 -1.74 4.24 12.39
C ALA A 118 -2.06 4.30 10.89
N ILE A 119 -1.40 3.47 10.07
CA ILE A 119 -1.70 3.30 8.64
C ILE A 119 -3.17 2.92 8.43
N CYS A 120 -3.67 1.93 9.17
CA CYS A 120 -5.06 1.50 9.02
C CYS A 120 -6.06 2.59 9.44
N LYS A 121 -5.74 3.40 10.45
CA LYS A 121 -6.57 4.54 10.84
C LYS A 121 -6.55 5.67 9.81
N ASP A 122 -5.41 5.91 9.16
CA ASP A 122 -5.31 6.90 8.09
C ASP A 122 -6.14 6.53 6.85
N LEU A 123 -6.26 5.22 6.60
CA LEU A 123 -7.15 4.64 5.58
C LEU A 123 -8.62 4.56 6.02
N GLU A 124 -8.96 5.14 7.17
CA GLU A 124 -10.31 5.12 7.75
C GLU A 124 -10.87 3.70 7.99
N LEU A 125 -10.00 2.71 8.17
CA LEU A 125 -10.42 1.33 8.44
C LEU A 125 -10.88 1.19 9.89
N ASN A 126 -12.00 0.49 10.08
CA ASN A 126 -12.48 0.15 11.41
C ASN A 126 -11.71 -1.05 11.99
N ILE A 127 -10.51 -0.75 12.49
CA ILE A 127 -9.63 -1.71 13.18
C ILE A 127 -9.61 -1.47 14.68
N LYS A 128 -9.55 -2.57 15.43
CA LYS A 128 -9.23 -2.62 16.86
C LYS A 128 -7.85 -3.23 17.07
N TYR A 129 -7.13 -2.68 18.03
CA TYR A 129 -5.88 -3.23 18.55
C TYR A 129 -6.12 -3.75 19.97
N TYR A 130 -5.54 -4.89 20.31
CA TYR A 130 -5.57 -5.51 21.63
C TYR A 130 -4.17 -5.48 22.22
N GLU A 131 -4.04 -5.01 23.47
CA GLU A 131 -2.73 -4.97 24.15
C GLU A 131 -2.16 -6.37 24.34
N GLU A 132 -3.01 -7.34 24.68
CA GLU A 132 -2.65 -8.74 24.82
C GLU A 132 -3.00 -9.55 23.56
N LEU A 133 -2.21 -10.59 23.32
CA LEU A 133 -2.46 -11.54 22.23
C LEU A 133 -3.79 -12.28 22.45
N PHE A 134 -4.75 -12.05 21.56
CA PHE A 134 -6.06 -12.69 21.58
C PHE A 134 -6.03 -14.01 20.79
N PRO A 135 -6.30 -15.17 21.42
CA PRO A 135 -6.39 -16.45 20.72
C PRO A 135 -7.72 -16.54 19.95
N PHE A 136 -7.64 -16.85 18.65
CA PHE A 136 -8.83 -16.89 17.78
C PHE A 136 -8.90 -18.11 16.86
N GLY A 137 -7.84 -18.92 16.79
CA GLY A 137 -7.78 -20.08 15.91
C GLY A 137 -6.92 -21.21 16.46
N LEU A 138 -7.06 -22.38 15.86
CA LEU A 138 -6.29 -23.58 16.19
C LEU A 138 -5.90 -24.30 14.90
N ILE A 139 -4.61 -24.48 14.68
CA ILE A 139 -4.07 -25.35 13.62
C ILE A 139 -3.70 -26.69 14.24
N ILE A 140 -4.15 -27.78 13.62
CA ILE A 140 -3.82 -29.15 14.04
C ILE A 140 -3.10 -29.83 12.88
N GLU A 141 -1.79 -30.02 13.02
CA GLU A 141 -0.96 -30.75 12.04
C GLU A 141 -0.24 -31.91 12.73
N LYS A 142 -0.45 -33.14 12.25
CA LYS A 142 0.25 -34.36 12.73
C LYS A 142 0.31 -34.46 14.27
N ASN A 143 -0.82 -34.23 14.94
CA ASN A 143 -1.01 -34.21 16.40
C ASN A 143 -0.33 -33.04 17.16
N GLN A 144 0.26 -32.08 16.47
CA GLN A 144 0.70 -30.81 17.07
C GLN A 144 -0.44 -29.78 16.99
N LYS A 145 -0.68 -29.11 18.12
CA LYS A 145 -1.70 -28.05 18.24
C LYS A 145 -0.98 -26.71 18.32
N GLN A 146 -1.24 -25.83 17.36
CA GLN A 146 -0.76 -24.45 17.40
C GLN A 146 -1.95 -23.51 17.55
N ILE A 147 -1.96 -22.74 18.64
CA ILE A 147 -2.96 -21.69 18.86
C ILE A 147 -2.55 -20.48 18.02
N ILE A 148 -3.46 -20.01 17.17
CA ILE A 148 -3.28 -18.77 16.43
C ILE A 148 -3.77 -17.62 17.31
N GLN A 149 -2.93 -16.60 17.44
CA GLN A 149 -3.21 -15.41 18.25
C GLN A 149 -2.96 -14.14 17.45
N THR A 150 -3.64 -13.06 17.79
CA THR A 150 -3.43 -11.76 17.15
C THR A 150 -3.73 -10.61 18.11
N GLN A 151 -3.15 -9.46 17.82
CA GLN A 151 -3.51 -8.18 18.44
C GLN A 151 -4.44 -7.34 17.55
N PHE A 152 -4.83 -7.82 16.37
CA PHE A 152 -5.64 -7.06 15.43
C PHE A 152 -6.99 -7.72 15.13
N SER A 153 -8.01 -6.87 15.02
CA SER A 153 -9.26 -7.26 14.37
C SER A 153 -9.83 -6.11 13.53
N ILE A 154 -10.50 -6.45 12.44
CA ILE A 154 -11.07 -5.50 11.49
C ILE A 154 -12.56 -5.75 11.35
N HIS A 155 -13.36 -4.69 11.28
CA HIS A 155 -14.81 -4.83 11.09
C HIS A 155 -15.10 -5.56 9.77
N TYR A 156 -16.04 -6.51 9.79
CA TYR A 156 -16.27 -7.42 8.66
C TYR A 156 -16.60 -6.69 7.34
N ILE A 157 -17.25 -5.52 7.40
CA ILE A 157 -17.52 -4.70 6.20
C ILE A 157 -16.21 -4.25 5.54
N ASP A 158 -15.27 -3.73 6.31
CA ASP A 158 -13.99 -3.26 5.76
C ASP A 158 -13.11 -4.44 5.36
N TYR A 159 -13.14 -5.54 6.11
CA TYR A 159 -12.51 -6.79 5.71
C TYR A 159 -12.99 -7.24 4.32
N LEU A 160 -14.31 -7.31 4.10
CA LEU A 160 -14.88 -7.75 2.83
C LEU A 160 -14.51 -6.80 1.68
N LYS A 161 -14.54 -5.48 1.91
CA LYS A 161 -14.10 -4.49 0.91
C LYS A 161 -12.66 -4.76 0.46
N LEU A 162 -11.75 -5.00 1.41
CA LEU A 162 -10.34 -5.27 1.12
C LEU A 162 -10.13 -6.65 0.49
N ALA A 163 -10.73 -7.70 1.06
CA ALA A 163 -10.54 -9.09 0.67
C ALA A 163 -11.19 -9.43 -0.68
N SER A 164 -12.25 -8.72 -1.08
CA SER A 164 -13.02 -8.98 -2.32
C SER A 164 -12.19 -9.09 -3.61
N ASN A 165 -11.02 -8.46 -3.64
CA ASN A 165 -10.16 -8.44 -4.83
C ASN A 165 -9.05 -9.51 -4.80
N ILE A 166 -9.01 -10.32 -3.74
CA ILE A 166 -8.01 -11.36 -3.57
C ILE A 166 -8.64 -12.72 -3.88
N ARG A 167 -8.04 -13.44 -4.84
CA ARG A 167 -8.52 -14.76 -5.29
C ARG A 167 -8.14 -15.92 -4.36
N ASP A 168 -7.64 -15.61 -3.18
CA ASP A 168 -7.16 -16.59 -2.21
C ASP A 168 -8.32 -17.08 -1.33
N ASP A 169 -8.64 -18.37 -1.43
CA ASP A 169 -9.77 -18.98 -0.75
C ASP A 169 -9.69 -18.83 0.77
N TYR A 170 -8.49 -18.82 1.36
CA TYR A 170 -8.32 -18.65 2.81
C TYR A 170 -8.79 -17.28 3.32
N ARG A 171 -9.00 -16.32 2.42
CA ARG A 171 -9.48 -14.96 2.73
C ARG A 171 -10.99 -14.80 2.60
N LYS A 172 -11.71 -15.87 2.29
CA LYS A 172 -13.16 -15.87 2.39
C LYS A 172 -13.54 -15.67 3.85
N LEU A 173 -14.50 -14.79 4.12
CA LEU A 173 -14.96 -14.50 5.47
C LEU A 173 -15.34 -15.76 6.25
N VAL A 174 -15.91 -16.76 5.57
CA VAL A 174 -16.31 -18.05 6.16
C VAL A 174 -15.14 -18.87 6.73
N HIS A 175 -13.90 -18.57 6.34
CA HIS A 175 -12.69 -19.25 6.83
C HIS A 175 -11.98 -18.47 7.95
N ASN A 176 -12.52 -17.33 8.36
CA ASN A 176 -11.88 -16.45 9.33
C ASN A 176 -12.73 -16.35 10.61
N ALA A 177 -12.07 -16.24 11.76
CA ALA A 177 -12.77 -16.10 13.03
C ALA A 177 -13.44 -14.73 13.12
N LEU A 178 -14.73 -14.71 13.43
CA LEU A 178 -15.56 -13.51 13.54
C LEU A 178 -16.23 -13.49 14.91
N ASP A 179 -16.03 -12.44 15.69
CA ASP A 179 -16.80 -12.17 16.91
C ASP A 179 -17.30 -10.73 16.93
N LYS A 180 -18.56 -10.53 17.32
CA LYS A 180 -19.21 -9.21 17.46
C LYS A 180 -19.00 -8.27 16.26
N GLY A 181 -18.96 -8.82 15.04
CA GLY A 181 -18.76 -8.08 13.80
C GLY A 181 -17.30 -7.76 13.45
N TYR A 182 -16.32 -8.29 14.18
CA TYR A 182 -14.90 -8.10 13.93
C TYR A 182 -14.23 -9.42 13.55
N VAL A 183 -13.49 -9.40 12.45
CA VAL A 183 -12.68 -10.50 11.94
C VAL A 183 -11.31 -10.41 12.60
N PHE A 184 -10.91 -11.45 13.33
CA PHE A 184 -9.56 -11.55 13.88
C PHE A 184 -8.59 -11.93 12.76
N ILE A 185 -7.49 -11.20 12.68
CA ILE A 185 -6.56 -11.30 11.56
C ILE A 185 -5.14 -11.19 12.05
N GLU A 186 -4.25 -12.06 11.60
CA GLU A 186 -2.82 -11.94 11.90
C GLU A 186 -2.24 -10.67 11.25
N GLN A 187 -1.17 -10.14 11.84
CA GLN A 187 -0.48 -8.96 11.33
C GLN A 187 -0.10 -9.12 9.84
N LYS A 188 0.47 -10.28 9.46
CA LYS A 188 0.87 -10.59 8.07
C LYS A 188 -0.31 -10.51 7.08
N ASP A 189 -1.49 -10.98 7.51
CA ASP A 189 -2.66 -11.06 6.65
C ASP A 189 -3.30 -9.69 6.49
N LEU A 190 -3.30 -8.88 7.56
CA LEU A 190 -3.67 -7.47 7.49
C LEU A 190 -2.75 -6.70 6.54
N ILE A 191 -1.43 -6.89 6.64
CA ILE A 191 -0.47 -6.25 5.71
C ILE A 191 -0.74 -6.71 4.28
N ARG A 192 -1.13 -7.97 4.04
CA ARG A 192 -1.51 -8.39 2.69
C ARG A 192 -2.84 -7.77 2.22
N LEU A 193 -3.81 -7.51 3.10
CA LEU A 193 -4.99 -6.72 2.69
C LEU A 193 -4.57 -5.31 2.26
N LEU A 194 -3.64 -4.68 2.99
CA LEU A 194 -3.09 -3.36 2.63
C LEU A 194 -2.32 -3.38 1.30
N GLN A 195 -1.62 -4.47 0.98
CA GLN A 195 -0.93 -4.62 -0.31
C GLN A 195 -1.87 -4.36 -1.50
N GLU A 196 -3.12 -4.83 -1.43
CA GLU A 196 -4.10 -4.59 -2.49
C GLU A 196 -4.57 -3.14 -2.55
N VAL A 197 -4.67 -2.46 -1.40
CA VAL A 197 -4.95 -1.02 -1.34
C VAL A 197 -3.86 -0.26 -2.08
N VAL A 198 -2.59 -0.54 -1.75
CA VAL A 198 -1.44 0.11 -2.41
C VAL A 198 -1.44 -0.14 -3.91
N ARG A 199 -1.74 -1.37 -4.33
CA ARG A 199 -1.83 -1.73 -5.75
C ARG A 199 -2.88 -0.87 -6.46
N LYS A 200 -4.07 -0.73 -5.87
CA LYS A 200 -5.15 0.11 -6.42
C LYS A 200 -4.80 1.60 -6.44
N GLU A 201 -4.20 2.12 -5.38
CA GLU A 201 -3.83 3.54 -5.29
C GLU A 201 -2.83 3.98 -6.37
N ILE A 202 -2.00 3.06 -6.86
CA ILE A 202 -1.02 3.31 -7.92
C ILE A 202 -1.60 3.05 -9.30
N SER A 203 -2.48 2.06 -9.43
CA SER A 203 -3.21 1.84 -10.66
C SER A 203 -4.02 3.10 -11.00
N VAL A 204 -3.67 3.74 -12.12
CA VAL A 204 -4.48 4.80 -12.70
C VAL A 204 -5.67 4.12 -13.37
N GLU A 205 -6.89 4.47 -12.97
CA GLU A 205 -8.09 4.05 -13.69
C GLU A 205 -8.05 4.68 -15.08
N ILE A 206 -7.83 3.83 -16.08
CA ILE A 206 -7.93 4.24 -17.47
C ILE A 206 -9.43 4.22 -17.78
N GLU A 207 -10.04 5.40 -17.86
CA GLU A 207 -11.39 5.53 -18.40
C GLU A 207 -11.41 4.82 -19.77
N LYS A 208 -12.23 3.78 -19.90
CA LYS A 208 -12.42 3.04 -21.15
C LYS A 208 -13.32 3.77 -22.14
N ASP A 209 -13.60 5.05 -21.91
CA ASP A 209 -14.52 5.83 -22.72
C ASP A 209 -13.72 6.70 -23.69
N LEU A 210 -13.62 6.25 -24.96
CA LEU A 210 -13.55 7.07 -26.19
C LEU A 210 -13.17 6.32 -27.50
N PHE A 211 -13.31 4.98 -27.58
CA PHE A 211 -13.11 4.26 -28.87
C PHE A 211 -14.22 3.25 -29.23
N SER A 212 -15.43 3.41 -28.71
CA SER A 212 -16.61 2.64 -29.13
C SER A 212 -17.61 3.44 -29.99
N LEU A 213 -17.19 4.58 -30.53
CA LEU A 213 -17.92 5.34 -31.53
C LEU A 213 -16.97 5.69 -32.67
N ASP A 214 -16.74 4.72 -33.56
CA ASP A 214 -16.50 4.89 -34.99
C ASP A 214 -16.82 3.56 -35.71
#